data_AF-A0A7Z8Z5U4-F1
#
_entry.id   AF-A0A7Z8Z5U4-F1
#
_cell.length_a   1.000
_cell.length_b   1.000
_cell.length_c   1.000
_cell.angle_alpha   90.00
_cell.angle_beta   90.00
_cell.angle_gamma   90.00
#
_symmetry.space_group_name_H-M   'P 1'
#
loop_
_entity.id
_entity.type
_entity.pdbx_description
1 polymer ?
#
loop_
_entity_poly.entity_id
_entity_poly.type
_entity_poly.pdbx_seq_one_letter_code
_entity_poly.pdbx_strand_id
1 'polypeptide(L)' 'MTLFRPGDHVFYAGVLDRQGANAEFQLVDERITGIKPAALSFEAAASVPLTGLTAWEMLFDRLQGFVE' A
#
# COMPACT_ATOMS: atom_id res chain seq x y z
N MET A 1 0.91 -18.34 0.83
CA MET A 1 1.78 -17.90 -0.29
C MET A 1 2.92 -17.10 0.33
N THR A 2 3.98 -16.78 -0.41
CA THR A 2 5.04 -15.88 0.09
C THR A 2 5.29 -14.84 -0.98
N LEU A 3 4.60 -13.69 -0.88
CA LEU A 3 4.72 -12.59 -1.85
C LEU A 3 6.01 -11.78 -1.65
N PHE A 4 6.63 -11.88 -0.47
CA PHE A 4 7.81 -11.10 -0.09
C PHE A 4 8.85 -11.96 0.61
N ARG A 5 10.07 -11.43 0.69
CA ARG A 5 11.20 -11.98 1.44
C ARG A 5 11.93 -10.87 2.21
N PRO A 6 12.71 -11.22 3.25
CA PRO A 6 13.56 -10.26 3.93
C PRO A 6 14.46 -9.48 2.95
N GLY A 7 14.48 -8.16 3.09
CA GLY A 7 15.22 -7.25 2.21
C GLY A 7 14.37 -6.60 1.11
N ASP A 8 13.14 -7.06 0.85
CA ASP A 8 12.25 -6.37 -0.09
C ASP A 8 11.82 -5.01 0.47
N HIS A 9 11.92 -3.97 -0.35
CA HIS A 9 11.39 -2.66 -0.02
C HIS A 9 9.90 -2.59 -0.38
N VAL A 10 9.07 -2.30 0.61
CA VAL A 10 7.61 -2.33 0.48
C VAL A 10 6.97 -1.01 0.91
N PHE A 11 5.73 -0.82 0.50
CA PHE A 11 4.87 0.29 0.89
C PHE A 11 3.42 -0.18 0.99
N TYR A 12 2.66 0.39 1.93
CA TYR A 12 1.29 -0.03 2.25
C TYR A 12 0.58 1.06 3.08
N ALA A 13 -0.76 0.96 3.20
CA ALA A 13 -1.55 1.84 4.05
C ALA A 13 -1.85 1.24 5.44
N GLY A 14 -1.99 -0.09 5.51
CA GLY A 14 -2.35 -0.82 6.73
C GLY A 14 -3.87 -0.98 6.90
N VAL A 15 -4.29 -1.26 8.13
CA VAL A 15 -5.71 -1.42 8.50
C VAL A 15 -5.97 -0.71 9.84
N LEU A 16 -7.17 -0.16 10.02
CA LEU A 16 -7.50 0.72 11.14
C LEU A 16 -7.56 -0.01 12.50
N ASP A 17 -7.82 -1.31 12.50
CA ASP A 17 -7.99 -2.14 13.69
C ASP A 17 -6.68 -2.78 14.19
N ARG A 18 -5.52 -2.35 13.66
CA ARG A 18 -4.19 -2.81 14.06
C ARG A 18 -3.29 -1.62 14.41
N GLN A 19 -2.21 -1.91 15.13
CA GLN A 19 -1.18 -0.90 15.44
C GLN A 19 -0.61 -0.29 14.15
N GLY A 20 -0.51 1.04 14.12
CA GLY A 20 -0.10 1.83 12.96
C GLY A 20 1.41 1.94 12.76
N ALA A 21 1.80 2.74 11.76
CA ALA A 21 3.18 2.88 11.29
C ALA A 21 4.04 3.91 12.07
N ASN A 22 3.50 4.54 13.12
CA ASN A 22 4.25 5.47 13.97
C ASN A 22 5.13 4.72 14.98
N ALA A 23 5.97 3.82 14.47
CA ALA A 23 6.87 2.95 15.20
C ALA A 23 8.01 2.48 14.27
N GLU A 24 9.12 1.99 14.83
CA GLU A 24 10.24 1.47 14.04
C GLU A 24 9.88 0.17 13.28
N PHE A 25 8.93 -0.60 13.80
CA PHE A 25 8.46 -1.85 13.22
C PHE A 25 6.94 -1.95 13.27
N GLN A 26 6.35 -2.55 12.24
CA GLN A 26 4.91 -2.80 12.16
C GLN A 26 4.66 -4.16 11.50
N LEU A 27 3.67 -4.89 12.00
CA LEU A 27 3.16 -6.10 11.34
C LEU A 27 2.06 -5.72 10.35
N VAL A 28 2.22 -6.11 9.09
CA VAL A 28 1.24 -5.92 8.02
C VAL A 28 1.02 -7.23 7.28
N ASP A 29 -0.18 -7.42 6.72
CA ASP A 29 -0.50 -8.59 5.92
C ASP A 29 0.07 -8.45 4.50
N GLU A 30 0.67 -9.52 3.97
CA GLU A 30 1.28 -9.50 2.62
C GLU A 30 0.25 -9.17 1.52
N ARG A 31 -1.03 -9.49 1.71
CA ARG A 31 -2.07 -9.30 0.69
C ARG A 31 -2.46 -7.83 0.46
N ILE A 32 -2.12 -6.94 1.40
CA ILE A 32 -2.38 -5.49 1.31
C ILE A 32 -1.08 -4.68 1.18
N THR A 33 0.01 -5.36 0.87
CA THR A 33 1.34 -4.77 0.75
C THR A 33 1.79 -4.81 -0.70
N GLY A 34 2.44 -3.74 -1.16
CA GLY A 34 3.05 -3.67 -2.49
C GLY A 34 4.56 -3.50 -2.43
N ILE A 35 5.24 -3.81 -3.54
CA ILE A 35 6.66 -3.46 -3.72
C ILE A 35 6.78 -1.95 -3.90
N LYS A 36 7.66 -1.32 -3.12
CA LYS A 36 7.98 0.10 -3.27
C LYS A 36 8.56 0.34 -4.67
N PRO A 37 8.03 1.29 -5.47
CA PRO A 37 8.61 1.61 -6.77
C PRO A 37 10.10 1.97 -6.64
N ALA A 38 10.97 1.34 -7.43
CA ALA A 38 12.42 1.50 -7.33
C ALA A 38 12.88 2.94 -7.61
N ALA A 39 12.15 3.66 -8.46
CA ALA A 39 12.46 5.04 -8.85
C ALA A 39 12.11 6.09 -7.79
N LEU A 40 11.29 5.77 -6.79
CA LEU A 40 10.87 6.72 -5.76
C LEU A 40 11.79 6.64 -4.54
N SER A 41 11.99 7.75 -3.83
CA SER A 41 12.54 7.72 -2.48
C SER A 41 11.54 7.07 -1.51
N PHE A 42 11.96 6.79 -0.28
CA PHE A 42 11.04 6.24 0.74
C PHE A 42 9.96 7.25 1.11
N GLU A 43 10.31 8.52 1.25
CA GLU A 43 9.41 9.62 1.57
C GLU A 43 8.35 9.80 0.48
N ALA A 44 8.80 9.83 -0.79
CA ALA A 44 7.90 9.92 -1.93
C ALA A 44 6.95 8.72 -2.00
N ALA A 45 7.48 7.49 -1.84
CA ALA A 45 6.66 6.30 -1.86
C ALA A 45 5.66 6.25 -0.70
N ALA A 46 6.02 6.70 0.51
CA ALA A 46 5.15 6.69 1.69
C ALA A 46 3.92 7.62 1.55
N SER A 47 3.98 8.64 0.69
CA SER A 47 2.88 9.58 0.45
C SER A 47 1.68 9.00 -0.34
N VAL A 48 1.85 7.82 -0.95
CA VAL A 48 0.94 7.27 -1.96
C VAL A 48 -0.05 6.22 -1.45
N PRO A 49 0.28 5.26 -0.56
CA PRO A 49 -0.53 4.04 -0.41
C PRO A 49 -2.00 4.27 -0.10
N LEU A 50 -2.31 5.10 0.90
CA LEU A 50 -3.69 5.34 1.32
C LEU A 50 -4.48 6.13 0.28
N THR A 51 -3.89 7.22 -0.23
CA THR A 51 -4.55 8.12 -1.19
C THR A 51 -4.69 7.48 -2.56
N GLY A 52 -3.66 6.78 -3.02
CA GLY A 52 -3.64 6.01 -4.26
C GLY A 52 -4.63 4.86 -4.24
N LEU A 53 -4.68 4.07 -3.16
CA LEU A 53 -5.68 3.01 -3.02
C LEU A 53 -7.10 3.58 -3.02
N THR A 54 -7.34 4.67 -2.28
CA THR A 54 -8.65 5.34 -2.26
C THR A 54 -9.05 5.80 -3.66
N ALA A 55 -8.13 6.43 -4.40
CA ALA A 55 -8.41 6.87 -5.77
C ALA A 55 -8.70 5.69 -6.70
N TRP A 56 -7.94 4.61 -6.59
CA TRP A 56 -8.13 3.40 -7.40
C TRP A 56 -9.50 2.77 -7.14
N GLU A 57 -9.84 2.50 -5.89
CA GLU A 57 -11.14 1.93 -5.52
C GLU A 57 -12.28 2.82 -6.02
N MET A 58 -12.13 4.15 -5.88
CA MET A 58 -13.13 5.08 -6.39
C MET A 58 -13.33 4.96 -7.90
N LEU A 59 -12.24 4.91 -8.68
CA LEU A 59 -12.31 4.91 -10.14
C LEU A 59 -12.76 3.56 -10.73
N PHE A 60 -12.33 2.44 -10.14
CA PHE A 60 -12.46 1.13 -10.76
C PHE A 60 -13.44 0.19 -10.04
N ASP A 61 -13.66 0.37 -8.74
CA ASP A 61 -14.53 -0.52 -7.96
C ASP A 61 -15.86 0.16 -7.57
N ARG A 62 -15.86 1.47 -7.33
CA ARG A 62 -17.03 2.22 -6.84
C ARG A 62 -17.75 3.00 -7.94
N LEU A 63 -17.04 3.70 -8.83
CA LEU A 63 -17.66 4.35 -9.99
C LEU A 63 -17.77 3.37 -11.16
N GLN A 64 -18.96 2.81 -11.35
CA GLN A 64 -19.29 2.01 -12.53
C GLN A 64 -19.50 2.93 -13.74
N GLY A 65 -18.43 3.23 -14.48
CA GLY A 65 -18.53 4.05 -15.69
C GLY A 65 -17.22 4.39 -16.43
N PHE A 66 -16.05 4.10 -15.85
CA PHE A 66 -14.75 4.33 -16.51
C PHE A 66 -14.15 3.09 -17.18
N VAL A 67 -14.84 1.95 -17.13
CA VAL A 67 -14.44 0.70 -17.78
C VAL A 67 -15.60 0.23 -18.65
N GLU A 68 -15.54 0.59 -19.94
CA GLU A 68 -16.16 -0.20 -21.02
C GLU A 68 -15.12 -1.18 -21.57
#